data_AF-A0A1A2DY78-F1
#
_entry.id   AF-A0A1A2DY78-F1
#
_cell.length_a   1.000
_cell.length_b   1.000
_cell.length_c   1.000
_cell.angle_alpha   90.00
_cell.angle_beta   90.00
_cell.angle_gamma   90.00
#
_symmetry.space_group_name_H-M   'P 1'
#
loop_
_entity.id
_entity.type
_entity.pdbx_description
1 polymer ?
#
loop_
_entity_poly.entity_id
_entity_poly.type
_entity_poly.pdbx_seq_one_letter_code
_entity_poly.pdbx_strand_id
1 'polypeptide(L)'
;MTPLSAYPAAAVFDRRNQTYRDGTGEIVAPLSQVQFERRSRLLTSTLVAVTPSSTRVLMRGNVFSGGVGMLDRVLTDAVHRV
;
A
#
# COMPACT_ATOMS: atom_id res chain seq x y z
N MET A 1 11.65 -22.10 -4.54
CA MET A 1 10.63 -21.11 -4.11
C MET A 1 11.17 -20.44 -2.87
N THR A 2 11.36 -19.12 -2.88
CA THR A 2 11.92 -18.39 -1.74
C THR A 2 10.84 -18.19 -0.67
N PRO A 3 11.15 -18.38 0.63
CA PRO A 3 10.15 -18.15 1.68
C PRO A 3 9.74 -16.67 1.74
N LEU A 4 8.49 -16.41 2.15
CA LEU A 4 7.96 -15.06 2.25
C LEU A 4 8.77 -14.17 3.20
N SER A 5 9.37 -14.76 4.25
CA SER A 5 10.23 -14.06 5.21
C SER A 5 11.49 -13.45 4.60
N ALA A 6 11.88 -13.86 3.40
CA ALA A 6 13.03 -13.28 2.69
C ALA A 6 12.68 -11.99 1.93
N TYR A 7 11.40 -11.63 1.84
CA TYR A 7 10.96 -10.41 1.16
C TYR A 7 10.70 -9.30 2.18
N PRO A 8 11.33 -8.12 2.04
CA PRO A 8 11.02 -6.99 2.90
C PRO A 8 9.57 -6.56 2.67
N ALA A 9 8.87 -6.22 3.74
CA ALA A 9 7.56 -5.61 3.63
C ALA A 9 7.69 -4.25 2.92
N ALA A 10 6.78 -3.94 2.01
CA ALA A 10 6.70 -2.59 1.43
C ALA A 10 6.11 -1.59 2.44
N ALA A 11 5.19 -2.05 3.29
CA ALA A 11 4.55 -1.31 4.35
C ALA A 11 3.86 -2.27 5.34
N VAL A 12 3.53 -1.76 6.54
CA VAL A 12 2.79 -2.48 7.57
C VAL A 12 1.60 -1.65 8.04
N PHE A 13 0.41 -2.26 8.06
CA PHE A 13 -0.82 -1.68 8.61
C PHE A 13 -1.04 -2.20 10.04
N ASP A 14 -0.50 -1.50 11.03
CA ASP A 14 -0.57 -1.89 12.43
C ASP A 14 -1.94 -1.52 13.02
N ARG A 15 -2.92 -2.42 12.88
CA ARG A 15 -4.28 -2.23 13.42
C ARG A 15 -4.34 -2.18 14.93
N ARG A 16 -3.36 -2.74 15.66
CA ARG A 16 -3.36 -2.68 17.12
C ARG A 16 -3.04 -1.27 17.60
N ASN A 17 -2.04 -0.64 16.99
CA ASN A 17 -1.61 0.72 17.34
C ASN A 17 -2.22 1.80 16.45
N GLN A 18 -3.06 1.42 15.47
CA GLN A 18 -3.68 2.30 14.50
C GLN A 18 -2.66 3.14 13.70
N THR A 19 -1.53 2.54 13.33
CA THR A 19 -0.45 3.23 12.59
C THR A 19 -0.11 2.57 11.25
N TYR A 20 0.20 3.40 10.26
CA TYR A 20 0.83 3.00 9.01
C TYR A 20 2.34 3.14 9.14
N ARG A 21 3.05 2.05 8.89
CA ARG A 21 4.50 1.98 8.92
C ARG A 21 5.05 1.65 7.54
N ASP A 22 6.24 2.16 7.24
CA ASP A 22 6.91 1.80 5.99
C ASP A 22 7.68 0.48 6.08
N GLY A 23 8.41 0.14 5.01
CA GLY A 23 9.18 -1.10 4.93
C GLY A 23 10.37 -1.21 5.89
N THR A 24 10.79 -0.12 6.54
CA THR A 24 11.80 -0.18 7.61
C THR A 24 11.16 -0.29 9.00
N GLY A 25 9.84 -0.11 9.09
CA GLY A 25 9.06 -0.17 10.33
C GLY A 25 8.83 1.19 10.99
N GLU A 26 9.30 2.29 10.39
CA GLU A 26 9.04 3.63 10.90
C GLU A 26 7.57 4.00 10.79
N ILE A 27 7.05 4.68 11.81
CA ILE A 27 5.67 5.19 11.82
C ILE A 27 5.60 6.41 10.90
N VAL A 28 4.79 6.31 9.86
CA VAL A 28 4.63 7.38 8.86
C VAL A 28 3.39 8.23 9.13
N ALA A 29 2.26 7.60 9.52
CA ALA A 29 1.01 8.31 9.81
C ALA A 29 0.03 7.41 10.61
N PRO A 30 -0.99 7.99 11.27
CA PRO A 30 -2.17 7.24 11.73
C PRO A 30 -2.90 6.56 10.56
N LEU A 31 -3.41 5.33 10.77
CA LEU A 31 -4.13 4.58 9.71
C LEU A 31 -5.34 5.34 9.16
N SER A 32 -6.07 6.06 10.02
CA SER A 32 -7.23 6.89 9.62
C SER A 32 -6.90 8.01 8.64
N GLN A 33 -5.62 8.40 8.53
CA GLN A 33 -5.15 9.45 7.63
C GLN A 33 -4.51 8.87 6.35
N VAL A 34 -4.50 7.56 6.18
CA VAL A 34 -3.95 6.91 4.99
C VAL A 34 -5.03 6.63 3.97
N GLN A 35 -4.84 7.13 2.76
CA GLN A 35 -5.69 6.85 1.60
C GLN A 35 -4.92 5.97 0.61
N PHE A 36 -5.63 5.05 -0.03
CA PHE A 36 -5.04 4.18 -1.06
C PHE A 36 -5.55 4.60 -2.42
N GLU A 37 -4.62 4.88 -3.33
CA GLU A 37 -4.96 5.30 -4.67
C GLU A 37 -4.33 4.38 -5.72
N ARG A 38 -5.10 4.10 -6.76
CA ARG A 38 -4.59 3.56 -8.01
C ARG A 38 -4.28 4.71 -8.97
N ARG A 39 -3.01 4.88 -9.31
CA ARG A 39 -2.53 5.84 -10.33
C ARG A 39 -2.19 5.11 -11.62
N SER A 40 -3.05 5.22 -12.63
CA SER A 40 -2.86 4.56 -13.93
C SER A 40 -2.27 5.53 -14.96
N ARG A 41 -1.34 5.04 -15.78
CA ARG A 41 -0.80 5.66 -16.99
C ARG A 41 -0.90 4.64 -18.12
N LEU A 42 -0.72 5.06 -19.38
CA LEU A 42 -1.01 4.30 -20.60
C LEU A 42 -0.92 2.76 -20.48
N LEU A 43 0.25 2.24 -20.11
CA LEU A 43 0.51 0.79 -19.98
C LEU A 43 0.90 0.35 -18.56
N THR A 44 0.83 1.27 -17.59
CA THR A 44 1.30 1.05 -16.22
C THR A 44 0.27 1.48 -15.19
N SER A 45 0.32 0.84 -14.04
CA SER A 45 -0.51 1.20 -12.90
C SER A 45 0.31 1.12 -11.64
N THR A 46 0.14 2.08 -10.75
CA THR A 46 0.86 2.15 -9.49
C THR A 46 -0.16 2.26 -8.37
N LEU A 47 -0.02 1.40 -7.36
CA LEU A 47 -0.73 1.50 -6.11
C LEU A 47 0.10 2.33 -5.16
N VAL A 48 -0.49 3.38 -4.61
CA VAL A 48 0.18 4.28 -3.67
C VAL A 48 -0.61 4.41 -2.37
N ALA A 49 0.11 4.60 -1.27
CA ALA A 49 -0.43 5.11 -0.02
C ALA A 49 -0.17 6.61 0.04
N VAL A 50 -1.23 7.41 0.18
CA VAL A 50 -1.17 8.85 0.38
C VAL A 50 -1.32 9.12 1.86
N THR A 51 -0.32 9.78 2.45
CA THR A 51 -0.32 10.23 3.84
C THR A 51 -0.20 11.76 3.87
N PRO A 52 -0.45 12.41 5.02
CA PRO A 52 -0.31 13.86 5.13
C PRO A 52 1.09 14.39 4.77
N SER A 53 2.12 13.58 5.02
CA SER A 53 3.53 13.96 4.82
C SER A 53 4.09 13.56 3.46
N SER A 54 3.56 12.49 2.83
CA SER A 54 4.14 11.98 1.58
C SER A 54 3.20 11.03 0.83
N THR A 55 3.48 10.81 -0.45
CA THR A 55 2.92 9.67 -1.20
C THR A 55 3.98 8.59 -1.33
N ARG A 56 3.65 7.35 -1.00
CA ARG A 56 4.55 6.19 -1.08
C ARG A 56 4.03 5.13 -2.04
N VAL A 57 4.92 4.57 -2.85
CA VAL A 57 4.58 3.48 -3.79
C VAL A 57 4.60 2.15 -3.06
N LEU A 58 3.48 1.43 -3.10
CA LEU A 58 3.36 0.08 -2.54
C LEU A 58 3.62 -1.01 -3.58
N MET A 59 3.09 -0.81 -4.79
CA MET A 59 3.22 -1.78 -5.88
C MET A 59 3.19 -1.05 -7.22
N ARG A 60 4.01 -1.53 -8.15
CA ARG A 60 3.94 -1.15 -9.57
C ARG A 60 3.52 -2.37 -10.38
N GLY A 61 2.50 -2.20 -11.20
CA GLY A 61 2.04 -3.20 -12.15
C GLY A 61 2.04 -2.65 -13.57
N ASN A 62 2.04 -3.54 -14.55
CA ASN A 62 1.87 -3.19 -15.95
C ASN A 62 0.76 -4.04 -16.55
N VAL A 63 0.27 -3.66 -17.74
CA VAL A 63 -0.85 -4.37 -18.37
C VAL A 63 -0.57 -5.85 -18.65
N PHE A 64 0.70 -6.22 -18.87
CA PHE A 64 1.11 -7.61 -19.13
C PHE A 64 1.13 -8.45 -17.85
N SER A 65 1.28 -7.82 -16.68
CA SER A 65 1.21 -8.47 -15.36
C SER A 65 -0.18 -8.37 -14.72
N GLY A 66 -1.19 -7.88 -15.44
CA GLY A 66 -2.53 -7.62 -14.90
C GLY A 66 -2.68 -6.33 -14.08
N GLY A 67 -1.65 -5.48 -14.03
CA GLY A 67 -1.65 -4.20 -13.33
C GLY A 67 -1.71 -4.35 -11.80
N VAL A 68 -2.34 -3.39 -11.12
CA VAL A 68 -2.58 -3.41 -9.66
C VAL A 68 -4.03 -3.79 -9.29
N GLY A 69 -4.87 -4.14 -10.28
CA GLY A 69 -6.26 -4.56 -10.06
C GLY A 69 -7.11 -3.54 -9.30
N MET A 70 -7.83 -4.02 -8.27
CA MET A 70 -8.66 -3.24 -7.34
C MET A 70 -8.02 -3.15 -5.94
N LEU A 71 -6.70 -3.28 -5.84
CA LEU A 71 -6.01 -3.32 -4.54
C LEU A 71 -6.24 -2.05 -3.70
N ASP A 72 -6.44 -0.90 -4.33
CA ASP A 72 -6.80 0.35 -3.66
C ASP A 72 -8.10 0.21 -2.86
N ARG A 73 -9.13 -0.43 -3.44
CA ARG A 73 -10.42 -0.67 -2.78
C ARG A 73 -10.29 -1.68 -1.66
N VAL A 74 -9.62 -2.81 -1.92
CA VAL A 74 -9.42 -3.88 -0.93
C VAL A 74 -8.65 -3.36 0.29
N LEU A 75 -7.61 -2.55 0.08
CA LEU A 75 -6.86 -1.94 1.17
C LEU A 75 -7.68 -0.88 1.91
N THR A 76 -8.45 -0.06 1.19
CA THR A 76 -9.37 0.91 1.80
C THR A 76 -10.37 0.20 2.71
N ASP A 77 -11.04 -0.85 2.23
CA ASP A 77 -11.97 -1.63 3.04
C ASP A 77 -11.26 -2.32 4.21
N ALA A 78 -10.08 -2.89 3.98
CA ALA A 78 -9.34 -3.55 5.06
C ALA A 78 -8.88 -2.56 6.14
N VAL A 79 -8.54 -1.33 5.82
CA VAL A 79 -8.04 -0.37 6.80
C VAL A 79 -9.17 0.38 7.50
N HIS A 80 -10.23 0.73 6.78
CA HIS A 80 -11.25 1.67 7.25
C HIS A 80 -12.59 1.04 7.60
N ARG A 81 -12.84 -0.22 7.23
CA ARG A 81 -14.09 -0.90 7.59
C ARG A 81 -13.94 -1.57 8.97
N VAL A 82 -14.80 -1.16 9.91
CA VAL A 82 -14.96 -1.74 11.25
C VAL A 82 -15.91 -2.94 11.21
#